data_AF-A0A0Q8BEP4-F1
#
_entry.id   AF-A0A0Q8BEP4-F1
#
_cell.length_a   1.000
_cell.length_b   1.000
_cell.length_c   1.000
_cell.angle_alpha   90.00
_cell.angle_beta   90.00
_cell.angle_gamma   90.00
#
_symmetry.space_group_name_H-M   'P 1'
#
loop_
_entity.id
_entity.type
_entity.pdbx_description
1 polymer ?
#
loop_
_entity_poly.entity_id
_entity_poly.type
_entity_poly.pdbx_seq_one_letter_code
_entity_poly.pdbx_strand_id
1 'polypeptide(L)'
;MLTGQCDKVRMSDFVFLNLPENYRLADALADGKQSLRWRTTRLNNRIAIGDRVFMWQGRGNTPALRGIHAVAEVVERPRTLQPGEFDGYWQNDNEKAVNDEHTLLRILERAPRGRQLQQALILNSLVLRDKGVFTGAMGVNFSLTKPEADELYRLWRQHVDVQQSAHGSDDTVSPVDNEGKFDETAREVLERTASVLAEKSLADLKVLIAKPGRLRDANAKQVIVAGRPRDPAVVAYAKIRAGHKCEIGGCEMPLFRSTAGKPFVEVHHINPLSQGGADTINNVACVCPSHHREAHHGVDAAVLEGGLRTLRDRD
;
A
#
# COMPACT_ATOMS: atom_id res chain seq x y z
N MET A 1 32.34 9.30 -26.40
CA MET A 1 31.23 9.64 -25.49
C MET A 1 29.99 8.91 -25.99
N LEU A 2 29.69 7.75 -25.42
CA LEU A 2 28.45 7.01 -25.72
C LEU A 2 27.47 7.38 -24.60
N THR A 3 26.59 8.33 -24.89
CA THR A 3 25.46 8.65 -24.01
C THR A 3 24.46 7.52 -24.11
N GLY A 4 24.55 6.56 -23.19
CA GLY A 4 23.51 5.56 -22.95
C GLY A 4 22.26 6.27 -22.47
N GLN A 5 21.35 6.54 -23.39
CA GLN A 5 20.01 7.01 -23.08
C GLN A 5 19.30 5.85 -22.39
N CYS A 6 19.16 5.94 -21.06
CA CYS A 6 18.42 4.98 -20.28
C CYS A 6 16.95 5.10 -20.70
N ASP A 7 16.50 4.20 -21.57
CA ASP A 7 15.09 4.08 -21.96
C ASP A 7 14.27 3.86 -20.69
N LYS A 8 13.57 4.90 -20.24
CA LYS A 8 12.51 4.75 -19.24
C LYS A 8 11.45 3.86 -19.87
N VAL A 9 11.44 2.58 -19.49
CA VAL A 9 10.43 1.60 -19.93
C VAL A 9 9.05 2.22 -19.68
N ARG A 10 8.32 2.47 -20.75
CA ARG A 10 7.01 3.12 -20.69
C ARG A 10 5.99 2.11 -20.19
N MET A 11 5.71 2.14 -18.88
CA MET A 11 4.69 1.31 -18.26
C MET A 11 3.31 1.64 -18.86
N SER A 12 2.59 0.61 -19.29
CA SER A 12 1.24 0.70 -19.85
C SER A 12 0.21 0.17 -18.86
N ASP A 13 -1.03 0.62 -19.02
CA ASP A 13 -2.16 0.24 -18.18
C ASP A 13 -3.19 -0.56 -18.98
N PHE A 14 -3.70 -1.63 -18.39
CA PHE A 14 -4.69 -2.50 -19.02
C PHE A 14 -5.85 -2.85 -18.11
N VAL A 15 -7.01 -3.12 -18.71
CA VAL A 15 -8.07 -3.92 -18.08
C VAL A 15 -8.02 -5.31 -18.68
N PHE A 16 -7.92 -6.31 -17.80
CA PHE A 16 -7.98 -7.71 -18.17
C PHE A 16 -9.33 -8.27 -17.76
N LEU A 17 -10.10 -8.71 -18.75
CA LEU A 17 -11.46 -9.20 -18.59
C LEU A 17 -11.43 -10.73 -18.47
N ASN A 18 -12.14 -11.26 -17.47
CA ASN A 18 -12.61 -12.64 -17.47
C ASN A 18 -14.14 -12.70 -17.27
N LEU A 19 -14.72 -13.84 -17.60
CA LEU A 19 -16.06 -14.21 -17.19
C LEU A 19 -16.00 -15.30 -16.11
N PRO A 20 -16.89 -15.27 -15.10
CA PRO A 20 -16.96 -16.28 -14.04
C PRO A 20 -17.07 -17.74 -14.54
N GLU A 21 -17.67 -17.95 -15.71
CA GLU A 21 -17.76 -19.24 -16.41
C GLU A 21 -16.43 -19.72 -17.04
N ASN A 22 -15.41 -18.86 -17.09
CA ASN A 22 -14.08 -19.21 -17.61
C ASN A 22 -13.10 -19.46 -16.45
N TYR A 23 -13.02 -18.51 -15.52
CA TYR A 23 -12.06 -18.53 -14.42
C TYR A 23 -12.68 -18.03 -13.12
N ARG A 24 -12.51 -18.78 -12.04
CA ARG A 24 -13.05 -18.45 -10.71
C ARG A 24 -12.19 -17.41 -9.98
N LEU A 25 -12.06 -16.20 -10.56
CA LEU A 25 -11.18 -15.14 -10.04
C LEU A 25 -11.47 -14.77 -8.58
N ALA A 26 -12.74 -14.57 -8.23
CA ALA A 26 -13.12 -14.20 -6.87
C ALA A 26 -12.76 -15.29 -5.84
N ASP A 27 -12.80 -16.56 -6.22
CA ASP A 27 -12.37 -17.68 -5.37
C ASP A 27 -10.85 -17.71 -5.26
N ALA A 28 -10.13 -17.59 -6.39
CA ALA A 28 -8.67 -17.56 -6.41
C ALA A 28 -8.10 -16.47 -5.49
N LEU A 29 -8.66 -15.27 -5.54
CA LEU A 29 -8.25 -14.15 -4.69
C LEU A 29 -8.63 -14.37 -3.22
N ALA A 30 -9.80 -14.94 -2.94
CA ALA A 30 -10.26 -15.24 -1.57
C ALA A 30 -9.39 -16.33 -0.91
N ASP A 31 -8.94 -17.30 -1.68
CA ASP A 31 -8.01 -18.35 -1.25
C ASP A 31 -6.56 -17.85 -1.12
N GLY A 32 -6.32 -16.56 -1.38
CA GLY A 32 -5.05 -15.90 -1.10
C GLY A 32 -4.01 -16.00 -2.21
N LYS A 33 -4.40 -16.34 -3.45
CA LYS A 33 -3.48 -16.33 -4.60
C LYS A 33 -2.77 -14.98 -4.72
N GLN A 34 -1.45 -15.05 -4.83
CA GLN A 34 -0.55 -13.91 -4.98
C GLN A 34 -0.17 -13.68 -6.45
N SER A 35 -0.34 -14.69 -7.29
CA SER A 35 -0.08 -14.62 -8.72
C SER A 35 -1.08 -15.46 -9.51
N LEU A 36 -1.34 -15.03 -10.75
CA LEU A 36 -2.33 -15.63 -11.63
C LEU A 36 -1.79 -15.64 -13.07
N ARG A 37 -2.00 -16.76 -13.78
CA ARG A 37 -1.77 -16.81 -15.23
C ARG A 37 -3.00 -16.24 -15.92
N TRP A 38 -2.80 -15.32 -16.83
CA TRP A 38 -3.91 -14.65 -17.53
C TRP A 38 -3.77 -14.76 -19.03
N ARG A 39 -4.86 -15.16 -19.69
CA ARG A 39 -4.91 -15.29 -21.14
C ARG A 39 -4.65 -13.95 -21.82
N THR A 40 -3.87 -13.99 -22.88
CA THR A 40 -3.56 -12.83 -23.72
C THR A 40 -3.86 -13.17 -25.17
N THR A 41 -4.39 -12.17 -25.90
CA THR A 41 -4.78 -12.36 -27.30
C THR A 41 -4.18 -11.25 -28.16
N ARG A 42 -4.99 -10.37 -28.74
CA ARG A 42 -4.60 -9.35 -29.72
C ARG A 42 -3.57 -8.32 -29.22
N LEU A 43 -3.37 -8.21 -27.91
CA LEU A 43 -2.45 -7.25 -27.29
C LEU A 43 -1.21 -7.91 -26.68
N ASN A 44 -0.98 -9.21 -26.91
CA ASN A 44 0.17 -9.95 -26.37
C ASN A 44 1.52 -9.23 -26.61
N ASN A 45 1.76 -8.76 -27.83
CA ASN A 45 2.98 -8.06 -28.22
C ASN A 45 3.16 -6.67 -27.56
N ARG A 46 2.13 -6.14 -26.89
CA ARG A 46 2.16 -4.86 -26.19
C ARG A 46 2.28 -5.00 -24.67
N ILE A 47 2.17 -6.21 -24.15
CA ILE A 47 2.24 -6.50 -22.72
C ILE A 47 3.71 -6.68 -22.32
N ALA A 48 4.20 -5.79 -21.47
CA ALA A 48 5.55 -5.77 -20.94
C ALA A 48 5.55 -6.01 -19.43
N ILE A 49 6.70 -6.46 -18.92
CA ILE A 49 6.93 -6.56 -17.47
C ILE A 49 6.84 -5.17 -16.85
N GLY A 50 6.15 -5.06 -15.73
CA GLY A 50 5.84 -3.81 -15.04
C GLY A 50 4.52 -3.17 -15.45
N ASP A 51 3.85 -3.64 -16.51
CA ASP A 51 2.55 -3.10 -16.89
C ASP A 51 1.50 -3.36 -15.80
N ARG A 52 0.69 -2.35 -15.51
CA ARG A 52 -0.36 -2.43 -14.49
C ARG A 52 -1.65 -2.95 -15.11
N VAL A 53 -2.30 -3.86 -14.39
CA VAL A 53 -3.49 -4.57 -14.85
C VAL A 53 -4.59 -4.44 -13.82
N PHE A 54 -5.75 -3.94 -14.25
CA PHE A 54 -6.99 -3.97 -13.49
C PHE A 54 -7.78 -5.22 -13.85
N MET A 55 -8.02 -6.08 -12.87
CA MET A 55 -8.64 -7.39 -13.05
C MET A 55 -10.15 -7.27 -13.00
N TRP A 56 -10.77 -7.19 -14.19
CA TRP A 56 -12.20 -7.04 -14.37
C TRP A 56 -12.87 -8.39 -14.55
N GLN A 57 -13.92 -8.62 -13.76
CA GLN A 57 -14.84 -9.72 -13.97
C GLN A 57 -16.14 -9.19 -14.58
N GLY A 58 -16.47 -9.71 -15.77
CA GLY A 58 -17.70 -9.39 -16.48
C GLY A 58 -18.94 -9.95 -15.80
N ARG A 59 -20.11 -9.70 -16.40
CA ARG A 59 -21.42 -10.14 -15.85
C ARG A 59 -21.50 -11.65 -15.72
N GLY A 60 -21.22 -12.36 -16.82
CA GLY A 60 -21.30 -13.81 -16.93
C GLY A 60 -22.54 -14.43 -16.32
N ASN A 61 -22.39 -15.63 -15.79
CA ASN A 61 -23.44 -16.35 -15.04
C ASN A 61 -23.62 -15.86 -13.59
N THR A 62 -22.73 -15.02 -13.07
CA THR A 62 -22.73 -14.56 -11.66
C THR A 62 -22.70 -13.02 -11.57
N PRO A 63 -23.82 -12.33 -11.83
CA PRO A 63 -23.86 -10.86 -11.93
C PRO A 63 -23.41 -10.12 -10.66
N ALA A 64 -23.60 -10.73 -9.49
CA ALA A 64 -23.22 -10.16 -8.20
C ALA A 64 -21.70 -9.98 -8.04
N LEU A 65 -20.90 -10.67 -8.84
CA LEU A 65 -19.44 -10.56 -8.84
C LEU A 65 -18.92 -9.67 -9.99
N ARG A 66 -19.79 -8.99 -10.73
CA ARG A 66 -19.34 -8.05 -11.78
C ARG A 66 -18.60 -6.89 -11.15
N GLY A 67 -17.38 -6.60 -11.62
CA GLY A 67 -16.56 -5.54 -11.03
C GLY A 67 -15.05 -5.73 -11.22
N ILE A 68 -14.26 -4.76 -10.75
CA ILE A 68 -12.81 -4.94 -10.60
C ILE A 68 -12.55 -5.61 -9.26
N HIS A 69 -11.80 -6.72 -9.26
CA HIS A 69 -11.49 -7.50 -8.05
C HIS A 69 -10.06 -7.31 -7.54
N ALA A 70 -9.14 -6.90 -8.41
CA ALA A 70 -7.74 -6.73 -8.06
C ALA A 70 -7.03 -5.75 -8.99
N VAL A 71 -5.92 -5.22 -8.50
CA VAL A 71 -4.88 -4.55 -9.29
C VAL A 71 -3.63 -5.42 -9.22
N ALA A 72 -3.03 -5.66 -10.37
CA ALA A 72 -1.89 -6.53 -10.54
C ALA A 72 -0.82 -5.89 -11.42
N GLU A 73 0.35 -6.51 -11.44
CA GLU A 73 1.48 -6.15 -12.28
C GLU A 73 1.88 -7.35 -13.13
N VAL A 74 2.25 -7.11 -14.38
CA VAL A 74 2.83 -8.13 -15.25
C VAL A 74 4.26 -8.43 -14.79
N VAL A 75 4.53 -9.68 -14.43
CA VAL A 75 5.87 -10.14 -14.00
C VAL A 75 6.51 -11.12 -14.97
N GLU A 76 5.77 -11.61 -15.96
CA GLU A 76 6.29 -12.44 -17.05
C GLU A 76 5.57 -12.09 -18.35
N ARG A 77 6.31 -11.94 -19.45
CA ARG A 77 5.73 -11.66 -20.76
C ARG A 77 4.82 -12.81 -21.23
N PRO A 78 3.85 -12.54 -22.13
CA PRO A 78 3.03 -13.59 -22.73
C PRO A 78 3.87 -14.72 -23.35
N ARG A 79 3.47 -15.97 -23.05
CA ARG A 79 3.96 -17.17 -23.72
C ARG A 79 2.93 -18.30 -23.63
N THR A 80 3.06 -19.32 -24.48
CA THR A 80 2.28 -20.55 -24.34
C THR A 80 2.69 -21.30 -23.07
N LEU A 81 1.70 -21.88 -22.38
CA LEU A 81 1.89 -22.64 -21.16
C LEU A 81 1.88 -24.14 -21.42
N GLN A 82 2.63 -24.89 -20.61
CA GLN A 82 2.52 -26.34 -20.55
C GLN A 82 1.28 -26.75 -19.73
N PRO A 83 0.69 -27.94 -19.97
CA PRO A 83 -0.54 -28.39 -19.30
C PRO A 83 -0.50 -28.33 -17.76
N GLY A 84 0.68 -28.57 -17.15
CA GLY A 84 0.86 -28.54 -15.70
C GLY A 84 0.96 -27.14 -15.07
N GLU A 85 1.01 -26.08 -15.86
CA GLU A 85 1.15 -24.69 -15.38
C GLU A 85 -0.20 -24.01 -15.10
N PHE A 86 -1.31 -24.63 -15.53
CA PHE A 86 -2.66 -24.14 -15.26
C PHE A 86 -3.09 -24.54 -13.85
N ASP A 87 -3.65 -23.59 -13.11
CA ASP A 87 -4.17 -23.86 -11.77
C ASP A 87 -5.58 -24.46 -11.78
N GLY A 88 -6.09 -24.78 -10.58
CA GLY A 88 -7.41 -25.39 -10.40
C GLY A 88 -8.60 -24.41 -10.44
N TYR A 89 -8.40 -23.14 -10.80
CA TYR A 89 -9.49 -22.13 -10.79
C TYR A 89 -10.15 -21.95 -12.16
N TRP A 90 -9.57 -22.51 -13.23
CA TRP A 90 -10.24 -22.65 -14.52
C TRP A 90 -11.45 -23.59 -14.40
N GLN A 91 -12.56 -23.22 -15.03
CA GLN A 91 -13.80 -23.98 -14.91
C GLN A 91 -13.77 -25.31 -15.65
N ASN A 92 -13.03 -25.38 -16.76
CA ASN A 92 -12.76 -26.61 -17.51
C ASN A 92 -11.54 -26.43 -18.44
N ASP A 93 -11.10 -27.51 -19.09
CA ASP A 93 -9.90 -27.50 -19.94
C ASP A 93 -10.06 -26.67 -21.22
N ASN A 94 -11.27 -26.50 -21.75
CA ASN A 94 -11.49 -25.65 -22.91
C ASN A 94 -11.24 -24.18 -22.57
N GLU A 95 -11.65 -23.75 -21.37
CA GLU A 95 -11.50 -22.37 -20.91
C GLU A 95 -10.05 -21.96 -20.66
N LYS A 96 -9.17 -22.93 -20.35
CA LYS A 96 -7.72 -22.71 -20.22
C LYS A 96 -7.09 -22.14 -21.50
N ALA A 97 -7.75 -22.31 -22.65
CA ALA A 97 -7.27 -21.82 -23.95
C ALA A 97 -5.78 -22.19 -24.17
N VAL A 98 -5.46 -23.47 -24.08
CA VAL A 98 -4.07 -23.99 -24.03
C VAL A 98 -3.19 -23.59 -25.22
N ASN A 99 -3.80 -23.21 -26.35
CA ASN A 99 -3.09 -22.76 -27.54
C ASN A 99 -2.79 -21.25 -27.55
N ASP A 100 -3.36 -20.50 -26.60
CA ASP A 100 -3.16 -19.06 -26.47
C ASP A 100 -2.02 -18.76 -25.48
N GLU A 101 -1.39 -17.60 -25.68
CA GLU A 101 -0.37 -17.12 -24.75
C GLU A 101 -0.99 -16.60 -23.46
N HIS A 102 -0.27 -16.82 -22.36
CA HIS A 102 -0.62 -16.32 -21.05
C HIS A 102 0.53 -15.53 -20.45
N THR A 103 0.21 -14.42 -19.80
CA THR A 103 1.14 -13.63 -19.00
C THR A 103 1.02 -14.01 -17.52
N LEU A 104 2.10 -13.88 -16.75
CA LEU A 104 2.04 -14.02 -15.30
C LEU A 104 1.78 -12.65 -14.67
N LEU A 105 0.73 -12.59 -13.87
CA LEU A 105 0.37 -11.42 -13.08
C LEU A 105 0.74 -11.68 -11.63
N ARG A 106 1.34 -10.68 -10.98
CA ARG A 106 1.48 -10.61 -9.52
C ARG A 106 0.43 -9.66 -8.97
N ILE A 107 -0.39 -10.13 -8.05
CA ILE A 107 -1.38 -9.30 -7.36
C ILE A 107 -0.64 -8.24 -6.54
N LEU A 108 -1.11 -7.00 -6.61
CA LEU A 108 -0.65 -5.90 -5.77
C LEU A 108 -1.71 -5.57 -4.72
N GLU A 109 -2.96 -5.49 -5.17
CA GLU A 109 -4.12 -5.09 -4.39
C GLU A 109 -5.28 -6.01 -4.72
N ARG A 110 -6.06 -6.43 -3.72
CA ARG A 110 -7.29 -7.20 -3.94
C ARG A 110 -8.44 -6.68 -3.09
N ALA A 111 -9.65 -6.81 -3.62
CA ALA A 111 -10.86 -6.54 -2.88
C ALA A 111 -11.18 -7.72 -1.94
N PRO A 112 -11.73 -7.47 -0.74
CA PRO A 112 -12.38 -8.50 0.04
C PRO A 112 -13.50 -9.15 -0.79
N ARG A 113 -13.77 -10.43 -0.53
CA ARG A 113 -14.79 -11.19 -1.25
C ARG A 113 -16.14 -10.44 -1.20
N GLY A 114 -16.72 -10.18 -2.37
CA GLY A 114 -18.00 -9.46 -2.50
C GLY A 114 -17.92 -7.93 -2.32
N ARG A 115 -16.71 -7.37 -2.18
CA ARG A 115 -16.45 -5.92 -2.00
C ARG A 115 -15.67 -5.34 -3.20
N GLN A 116 -15.81 -5.95 -4.36
CA GLN A 116 -15.19 -5.51 -5.62
C GLN A 116 -15.71 -4.12 -6.04
N LEU A 117 -14.91 -3.38 -6.83
CA LEU A 117 -15.34 -2.09 -7.37
C LEU A 117 -16.49 -2.31 -8.36
N GLN A 118 -17.67 -1.83 -7.98
CA GLN A 118 -18.90 -2.03 -8.73
C GLN A 118 -18.89 -1.26 -10.05
N GLN A 119 -19.41 -1.90 -11.11
CA GLN A 119 -19.55 -1.29 -12.43
C GLN A 119 -20.27 0.07 -12.39
N ALA A 120 -21.33 0.18 -11.58
CA ALA A 120 -22.14 1.40 -11.50
C ALA A 120 -21.30 2.62 -11.10
N LEU A 121 -20.30 2.45 -10.24
CA LEU A 121 -19.38 3.52 -9.85
C LEU A 121 -18.47 3.92 -11.01
N ILE A 122 -18.01 2.96 -11.79
CA ILE A 122 -17.18 3.19 -12.99
C ILE A 122 -17.98 3.95 -14.06
N LEU A 123 -19.24 3.57 -14.28
CA LEU A 123 -20.09 4.21 -15.29
C LEU A 123 -20.58 5.61 -14.89
N ASN A 124 -20.48 5.98 -13.61
CA ASN A 124 -20.72 7.35 -13.17
C ASN A 124 -19.55 8.30 -13.50
N SER A 125 -18.39 7.77 -13.87
CA SER A 125 -17.24 8.58 -14.26
C SER A 125 -17.35 9.04 -15.71
N LEU A 126 -17.22 10.35 -15.92
CA LEU A 126 -17.21 10.96 -17.27
C LEU A 126 -16.05 10.46 -18.14
N VAL A 127 -14.97 9.97 -17.54
CA VAL A 127 -13.79 9.46 -18.26
C VAL A 127 -13.97 7.99 -18.67
N LEU A 128 -14.69 7.20 -17.87
CA LEU A 128 -14.74 5.74 -18.02
C LEU A 128 -16.06 5.21 -18.56
N ARG A 129 -17.15 5.99 -18.49
CA ARG A 129 -18.51 5.55 -18.87
C ARG A 129 -18.61 5.02 -20.30
N ASP A 130 -17.77 5.53 -21.19
CA ASP A 130 -17.78 5.18 -22.62
C ASP A 130 -16.75 4.09 -22.95
N LYS A 131 -16.01 3.57 -21.95
CA LYS A 131 -15.04 2.49 -22.14
C LYS A 131 -15.75 1.15 -22.34
N GLY A 132 -15.68 0.64 -23.56
CA GLY A 132 -16.37 -0.59 -23.99
C GLY A 132 -16.22 -1.81 -23.07
N VAL A 133 -15.05 -2.01 -22.45
CA VAL A 133 -14.80 -3.16 -21.55
C VAL A 133 -15.79 -3.22 -20.39
N PHE A 134 -16.26 -2.07 -19.90
CA PHE A 134 -17.25 -2.00 -18.83
C PHE A 134 -18.67 -2.15 -19.33
N THR A 135 -18.95 -1.82 -20.60
CA THR A 135 -20.31 -1.83 -21.18
C THR A 135 -20.63 -3.08 -22.01
N GLY A 136 -19.69 -4.03 -22.13
CA GLY A 136 -19.95 -5.34 -22.76
C GLY A 136 -19.15 -5.63 -24.02
N ALA A 137 -18.04 -4.92 -24.25
CA ALA A 137 -17.13 -5.23 -25.36
C ALA A 137 -16.58 -6.67 -25.26
N MET A 138 -16.44 -7.31 -26.41
CA MET A 138 -15.81 -8.62 -26.53
C MET A 138 -14.29 -8.49 -26.51
N GLY A 139 -13.62 -9.37 -25.76
CA GLY A 139 -12.15 -9.42 -25.69
C GLY A 139 -11.65 -9.78 -24.29
N VAL A 140 -10.34 -10.03 -24.19
CA VAL A 140 -9.70 -10.46 -22.93
C VAL A 140 -8.80 -9.37 -22.34
N ASN A 141 -8.16 -8.54 -23.19
CA ASN A 141 -7.22 -7.51 -22.78
C ASN A 141 -7.59 -6.18 -23.45
N PHE A 142 -7.63 -5.10 -22.69
CA PHE A 142 -8.01 -3.77 -23.17
C PHE A 142 -7.01 -2.74 -22.66
N SER A 143 -6.43 -1.92 -23.53
CA SER A 143 -5.52 -0.85 -23.11
C SER A 143 -6.29 0.33 -22.52
N LEU A 144 -5.75 0.92 -21.46
CA LEU A 144 -6.18 2.19 -20.90
C LEU A 144 -5.23 3.31 -21.35
N THR A 145 -5.80 4.47 -21.59
CA THR A 145 -5.04 5.72 -21.60
C THR A 145 -4.71 6.12 -20.17
N LYS A 146 -3.70 6.97 -19.98
CA LYS A 146 -3.31 7.44 -18.65
C LYS A 146 -4.47 8.06 -17.84
N PRO A 147 -5.30 8.97 -18.40
CA PRO A 147 -6.45 9.51 -17.67
C PRO A 147 -7.47 8.46 -17.26
N GLU A 148 -7.75 7.47 -18.12
CA GLU A 148 -8.65 6.36 -17.79
C GLU A 148 -8.07 5.50 -16.65
N ALA A 149 -6.78 5.18 -16.70
CA ALA A 149 -6.13 4.38 -15.66
C ALA A 149 -6.04 5.11 -14.32
N ASP A 150 -5.69 6.39 -14.33
CA ASP A 150 -5.62 7.22 -13.13
C ASP A 150 -7.02 7.36 -12.48
N GLU A 151 -8.07 7.55 -13.28
CA GLU A 151 -9.45 7.62 -12.79
C GLU A 151 -9.95 6.27 -12.25
N LEU A 152 -9.67 5.17 -12.95
CA LEU A 152 -10.08 3.84 -12.52
C LEU A 152 -9.40 3.46 -11.20
N TYR A 153 -8.12 3.80 -11.05
CA TYR A 153 -7.39 3.61 -9.81
C TYR A 153 -7.91 4.51 -8.70
N ARG A 154 -8.27 5.76 -8.99
CA ARG A 154 -8.90 6.67 -8.02
C ARG A 154 -10.21 6.08 -7.47
N LEU A 155 -11.10 5.59 -8.35
CA LEU A 155 -12.35 4.95 -7.95
C LEU A 155 -12.10 3.68 -7.13
N TRP A 156 -11.15 2.85 -7.55
CA TRP A 156 -10.73 1.66 -6.81
C TRP A 156 -10.30 2.01 -5.38
N ARG A 157 -9.38 2.97 -5.23
CA ARG A 157 -8.86 3.41 -3.93
C ARG A 157 -9.92 4.06 -3.04
N GLN A 158 -10.94 4.70 -3.62
CA GLN A 158 -12.01 5.38 -2.89
C GLN A 158 -13.10 4.40 -2.39
N HIS A 159 -13.38 3.34 -3.14
CA HIS A 159 -14.56 2.51 -2.92
C HIS A 159 -14.28 1.07 -2.53
N VAL A 160 -13.01 0.64 -2.58
CA VAL A 160 -12.60 -0.72 -2.20
C VAL A 160 -11.72 -0.67 -0.96
N ASP A 161 -12.08 -1.47 0.05
CA ASP A 161 -11.27 -1.69 1.25
C ASP A 161 -10.16 -2.70 0.94
N VAL A 162 -9.11 -2.22 0.30
CA VAL A 162 -8.06 -3.06 -0.30
C VAL A 162 -7.30 -3.88 0.75
N GLN A 163 -7.20 -5.19 0.50
CA GLN A 163 -6.22 -6.05 1.16
C GLN A 163 -4.93 -6.09 0.34
N GLN A 164 -3.80 -5.82 0.99
CA GLN A 164 -2.48 -6.04 0.39
C GLN A 164 -2.16 -7.53 0.36
N SER A 165 -1.53 -7.97 -0.72
CA SER A 165 -1.16 -9.37 -0.91
C SER A 165 0.19 -9.63 -0.22
N ALA A 166 0.26 -10.58 0.74
CA ALA A 166 1.47 -10.90 1.48
C ALA A 166 2.53 -11.59 0.59
N HIS A 167 3.65 -10.92 0.35
CA HIS A 167 4.78 -11.46 -0.41
C HIS A 167 5.67 -12.38 0.44
N GLY A 168 6.02 -13.54 -0.12
CA GLY A 168 7.14 -14.38 0.32
C GLY A 168 8.44 -13.93 -0.34
N SER A 169 9.39 -13.56 0.51
CA SER A 169 10.86 -13.38 0.37
C SER A 169 11.54 -13.51 -1.01
N ASP A 170 12.21 -12.43 -1.43
CA ASP A 170 13.67 -12.43 -1.58
C ASP A 170 14.24 -11.04 -1.20
N ASP A 171 15.45 -11.04 -0.67
CA ASP A 171 16.04 -10.07 0.25
C ASP A 171 16.11 -8.61 -0.25
N THR A 172 15.30 -7.74 0.36
CA THR A 172 15.72 -6.41 0.85
C THR A 172 14.76 -6.03 1.96
N VAL A 173 15.27 -5.98 3.19
CA VAL A 173 14.53 -5.47 4.35
C VAL A 173 14.36 -3.97 4.16
N SER A 174 13.34 -3.59 3.41
CA SER A 174 12.68 -2.30 3.60
C SER A 174 11.66 -2.45 4.72
N PRO A 175 11.49 -1.42 5.53
CA PRO A 175 10.86 -1.54 6.83
C PRO A 175 9.36 -1.51 6.63
N VAL A 176 8.70 -2.51 7.20
CA VAL A 176 7.25 -2.65 7.12
C VAL A 176 6.63 -1.53 7.93
N ASP A 177 6.18 -0.48 7.25
CA ASP A 177 5.31 0.49 7.87
C ASP A 177 3.89 -0.06 7.98
N ASN A 178 3.58 -0.72 9.11
CA ASN A 178 2.18 -0.98 9.48
C ASN A 178 1.60 0.23 10.21
N GLU A 179 1.49 1.34 9.50
CA GLU A 179 0.69 2.49 9.89
C GLU A 179 -0.58 2.52 9.04
N GLY A 180 -1.47 1.56 9.31
CA GLY A 180 -2.75 1.38 8.62
C GLY A 180 -3.54 2.68 8.37
N LYS A 181 -4.08 2.78 7.16
CA LYS A 181 -4.83 3.93 6.62
C LYS A 181 -6.26 4.12 7.19
N PHE A 182 -6.54 3.66 8.41
CA PHE A 182 -7.91 3.63 8.94
C PHE A 182 -8.10 4.16 10.36
N ASP A 183 -7.19 5.01 10.86
CA ASP A 183 -7.40 5.64 12.17
C ASP A 183 -6.82 7.06 12.25
N GLU A 184 -7.20 7.92 11.29
CA GLU A 184 -6.89 9.36 11.39
C GLU A 184 -7.39 9.93 12.72
N THR A 185 -8.55 9.47 13.21
CA THR A 185 -9.10 9.86 14.51
C THR A 185 -8.19 9.46 15.67
N ALA A 186 -7.67 8.22 15.75
CA ALA A 186 -6.74 7.88 16.83
C ALA A 186 -5.37 8.54 16.69
N ARG A 187 -4.88 8.81 15.47
CA ARG A 187 -3.66 9.60 15.28
C ARG A 187 -3.86 11.04 15.78
N GLU A 188 -4.98 11.66 15.44
CA GLU A 188 -5.34 12.98 15.94
C GLU A 188 -5.49 12.98 17.47
N VAL A 189 -6.10 11.94 18.05
CA VAL A 189 -6.20 11.79 19.51
C VAL A 189 -4.83 11.59 20.16
N LEU A 190 -3.93 10.81 19.56
CA LEU A 190 -2.56 10.61 20.03
C LEU A 190 -1.79 11.94 20.00
N GLU A 191 -1.85 12.68 18.90
CA GLU A 191 -1.17 13.96 18.73
C GLU A 191 -1.74 15.02 19.69
N ARG A 192 -3.07 15.06 19.86
CA ARG A 192 -3.72 15.96 20.82
C ARG A 192 -3.34 15.62 22.26
N THR A 193 -3.27 14.34 22.60
CA THR A 193 -2.87 13.92 23.95
C THR A 193 -1.39 14.22 24.21
N ALA A 194 -0.53 14.02 23.20
CA ALA A 194 0.89 14.37 23.28
C ALA A 194 1.11 15.87 23.42
N SER A 195 0.32 16.72 22.74
CA SER A 195 0.44 18.18 22.85
C SER A 195 0.08 18.71 24.24
N VAL A 196 -0.84 18.07 24.96
CA VAL A 196 -1.13 18.38 26.37
C VAL A 196 0.08 18.11 27.28
N LEU A 197 0.99 17.22 26.87
CA LEU A 197 2.22 16.88 27.59
C LEU A 197 3.43 17.71 27.16
N ALA A 198 3.29 18.62 26.18
CA ALA A 198 4.40 19.35 25.56
C ALA A 198 5.15 20.29 26.52
N GLU A 199 4.51 20.74 27.60
CA GLU A 199 5.10 21.64 28.59
C GLU A 199 5.79 20.90 29.76
N LYS A 200 5.79 19.56 29.75
CA LYS A 200 6.46 18.75 30.79
C LYS A 200 7.96 18.65 30.53
N SER A 201 8.75 18.51 31.59
CA SER A 201 10.18 18.23 31.43
C SER A 201 10.42 16.80 30.92
N LEU A 202 11.57 16.57 30.30
CA LEU A 202 11.99 15.21 29.89
C LEU A 202 12.05 14.24 31.08
N ALA A 203 12.42 14.73 32.28
CA ALA A 203 12.44 13.94 33.50
C ALA A 203 11.03 13.50 33.93
N ASP A 204 10.06 14.42 33.90
CA ASP A 204 8.66 14.13 34.23
C ASP A 204 8.07 13.12 33.24
N LEU A 205 8.39 13.25 31.96
CA LEU A 205 7.95 12.32 30.92
C LEU A 205 8.55 10.92 31.11
N LYS A 206 9.85 10.81 31.48
CA LYS A 206 10.44 9.51 31.84
C LYS A 206 9.72 8.85 33.02
N VAL A 207 9.40 9.62 34.05
CA VAL A 207 8.63 9.13 35.20
C VAL A 207 7.23 8.67 34.77
N LEU A 208 6.56 9.42 33.90
CA LEU A 208 5.25 9.03 33.36
C LEU A 208 5.31 7.76 32.53
N ILE A 209 6.32 7.61 31.67
CA ILE A 209 6.52 6.44 30.81
C ILE A 209 6.79 5.19 31.66
N ALA A 210 7.54 5.32 32.76
CA ALA A 210 7.81 4.20 33.68
C ALA A 210 6.58 3.74 34.50
N LYS A 211 5.53 4.57 34.64
CA LYS A 211 4.32 4.18 35.38
C LYS A 211 3.52 3.12 34.61
N PRO A 212 3.02 2.06 35.27
CA PRO A 212 2.16 1.08 34.63
C PRO A 212 0.83 1.72 34.21
N GLY A 213 0.28 1.33 33.05
CA GLY A 213 -0.86 1.99 32.40
C GLY A 213 -2.13 2.13 33.26
N ARG A 214 -2.31 1.28 34.29
CA ARG A 214 -3.42 1.36 35.25
C ARG A 214 -3.35 2.58 36.19
N LEU A 215 -2.15 3.13 36.38
CA LEU A 215 -1.87 4.25 37.30
C LEU A 215 -1.71 5.60 36.58
N ARG A 216 -2.01 5.64 35.27
CA ARG A 216 -1.87 6.86 34.46
C ARG A 216 -3.20 7.57 34.30
N ASP A 217 -3.15 8.89 34.39
CA ASP A 217 -4.30 9.77 34.15
C ASP A 217 -4.87 9.57 32.74
N ALA A 218 -6.12 9.94 32.51
CA ALA A 218 -6.79 9.79 31.22
C ALA A 218 -5.99 10.42 30.04
N ASN A 219 -5.27 11.51 30.32
CA ASN A 219 -4.42 12.23 29.36
C ASN A 219 -3.01 11.63 29.18
N ALA A 220 -2.74 10.47 29.78
CA ALA A 220 -1.48 9.73 29.66
C ALA A 220 -1.71 8.23 29.40
N LYS A 221 -2.95 7.85 29.09
CA LYS A 221 -3.30 6.50 28.65
C LYS A 221 -2.80 6.26 27.23
N GLN A 222 -2.44 5.01 26.96
CA GLN A 222 -2.06 4.59 25.62
C GLN A 222 -3.26 4.71 24.67
N VAL A 223 -2.98 5.20 23.47
CA VAL A 223 -3.93 5.29 22.37
C VAL A 223 -3.64 4.13 21.42
N ILE A 224 -4.64 3.34 21.06
CA ILE A 224 -4.47 2.28 20.07
C ILE A 224 -4.50 2.95 18.70
N VAL A 225 -3.39 2.86 17.96
CA VAL A 225 -3.29 3.36 16.58
C VAL A 225 -2.94 2.18 15.70
N ALA A 226 -3.77 1.92 14.68
CA ALA A 226 -3.61 0.77 13.78
C ALA A 226 -3.45 -0.59 14.54
N GLY A 227 -4.23 -0.77 15.61
CA GLY A 227 -4.22 -1.99 16.43
C GLY A 227 -3.03 -2.14 17.38
N ARG A 228 -2.15 -1.13 17.51
CA ARG A 228 -1.00 -1.16 18.41
C ARG A 228 -1.07 -0.03 19.44
N PRO A 229 -0.79 -0.30 20.72
CA PRO A 229 -0.78 0.74 21.75
C PRO A 229 0.38 1.70 21.51
N ARG A 230 0.10 2.99 21.55
CA ARG A 230 1.07 4.08 21.50
C ARG A 230 0.91 4.96 22.71
N ASP A 231 2.03 5.34 23.30
CA ASP A 231 2.12 6.15 24.49
C ASP A 231 2.31 7.63 24.11
N PRO A 232 1.32 8.51 24.37
CA PRO A 232 1.45 9.94 24.11
C PRO A 232 2.65 10.58 24.81
N ALA A 233 3.11 10.01 25.95
CA ALA A 233 4.29 10.50 26.65
C ALA A 233 5.59 10.18 25.89
N VAL A 234 5.66 9.05 25.18
CA VAL A 234 6.79 8.71 24.30
C VAL A 234 6.86 9.67 23.11
N VAL A 235 5.70 9.99 22.52
CA VAL A 235 5.59 10.98 21.43
C VAL A 235 6.05 12.35 21.90
N ALA A 236 5.50 12.85 23.01
CA ALA A 236 5.89 14.14 23.59
C ALA A 236 7.39 14.17 23.93
N TYR A 237 7.91 13.09 24.52
CA TYR A 237 9.33 12.98 24.86
C TYR A 237 10.22 13.10 23.62
N ALA A 238 9.91 12.38 22.54
CA ALA A 238 10.69 12.42 21.31
C ALA A 238 10.72 13.83 20.69
N LYS A 239 9.56 14.50 20.63
CA LYS A 239 9.45 15.87 20.08
C LYS A 239 10.22 16.89 20.91
N ILE A 240 10.15 16.79 22.25
CA ILE A 240 10.87 17.70 23.15
C ILE A 240 12.37 17.43 23.10
N ARG A 241 12.81 16.15 23.11
CA ARG A 241 14.22 15.77 22.99
C ARG A 241 14.84 16.36 21.72
N ALA A 242 14.13 16.26 20.61
CA ALA A 242 14.58 16.77 19.32
C ALA A 242 14.41 18.30 19.15
N GLY A 243 13.85 19.01 20.15
CA GLY A 243 13.55 20.43 20.05
C GLY A 243 12.59 20.77 18.89
N HIS A 244 11.67 19.87 18.58
CA HIS A 244 10.79 19.93 17.41
C HIS A 244 11.53 20.06 16.06
N LYS A 245 12.68 19.39 15.92
CA LYS A 245 13.43 19.31 14.66
C LYS A 245 13.49 17.86 14.16
N CYS A 246 13.79 17.72 12.86
CA CYS A 246 14.12 16.42 12.30
C CYS A 246 15.48 15.97 12.84
N GLU A 247 15.56 14.75 13.35
CA GLU A 247 16.80 14.14 13.85
C GLU A 247 17.64 13.48 12.74
N ILE A 248 17.15 13.46 11.49
CA ILE A 248 17.96 13.08 10.32
C ILE A 248 19.04 14.15 10.09
N GLY A 249 20.30 13.72 10.05
CA GLY A 249 21.45 14.59 9.82
C GLY A 249 21.36 15.34 8.49
N GLY A 250 21.63 16.64 8.51
CA GLY A 250 21.60 17.47 7.30
C GLY A 250 20.19 17.76 6.76
N CYS A 251 19.13 17.50 7.53
CA CYS A 251 17.77 17.79 7.10
C CYS A 251 17.55 19.31 6.91
N GLU A 252 17.37 19.73 5.66
CA GLU A 252 17.02 21.12 5.29
C GLU A 252 15.52 21.32 5.01
N MET A 253 14.70 20.28 5.25
CA MET A 253 13.28 20.33 4.94
C MET A 253 12.56 21.42 5.75
N PRO A 254 11.81 22.32 5.09
CA PRO A 254 11.08 23.36 5.80
C PRO A 254 9.93 22.75 6.61
N LEU A 255 9.78 23.23 7.86
CA LEU A 255 8.69 22.84 8.75
C LEU A 255 7.71 23.99 8.91
N PHE A 256 6.43 23.73 8.68
CA PHE A 256 5.37 24.68 9.03
C PHE A 256 5.11 24.65 10.55
N ARG A 257 4.47 25.70 11.08
CA ARG A 257 4.07 25.73 12.50
C ARG A 257 2.71 25.05 12.67
N SER A 258 2.60 24.17 13.65
CA SER A 258 1.34 23.61 14.12
C SER A 258 0.44 24.68 14.76
N THR A 259 -0.81 24.34 15.03
CA THR A 259 -1.74 25.19 15.80
C THR A 259 -1.24 25.49 17.22
N ALA A 260 -0.34 24.66 17.75
CA ALA A 260 0.36 24.88 19.02
C ALA A 260 1.60 25.79 18.89
N GLY A 261 1.86 26.36 17.71
CA GLY A 261 2.96 27.30 17.45
C GLY A 261 4.35 26.66 17.31
N LYS A 262 4.50 25.35 17.51
CA LYS A 262 5.76 24.60 17.34
C LYS A 262 5.93 24.10 15.91
N PRO A 263 7.16 23.91 15.39
CA PRO A 263 7.39 23.24 14.11
C PRO A 263 6.72 21.86 14.06
N PHE A 264 6.06 21.56 12.96
CA PHE A 264 5.35 20.29 12.77
C PHE A 264 6.33 19.17 12.40
N VAL A 265 6.36 18.14 13.24
CA VAL A 265 7.23 16.97 13.14
C VAL A 265 6.47 15.72 13.57
N GLU A 266 6.87 14.59 13.00
CA GLU A 266 6.27 13.28 13.22
C GLU A 266 7.23 12.41 14.04
N VAL A 267 6.69 11.44 14.77
CA VAL A 267 7.50 10.49 15.56
C VAL A 267 7.48 9.15 14.86
N HIS A 268 8.67 8.69 14.50
CA HIS A 268 8.91 7.45 13.77
C HIS A 268 9.60 6.43 14.67
N HIS A 269 9.18 5.17 14.62
CA HIS A 269 9.84 4.09 15.38
C HIS A 269 11.08 3.58 14.62
N ILE A 270 12.25 3.64 15.26
CA ILE A 270 13.54 3.23 14.68
C ILE A 270 13.55 1.73 14.34
N ASN A 271 13.10 0.90 15.28
CA ASN A 271 12.67 -0.46 15.00
C ASN A 271 11.14 -0.45 14.91
N PRO A 272 10.56 -0.71 13.73
CA PRO A 272 9.12 -0.63 13.54
C PRO A 272 8.34 -1.49 14.53
N LEU A 273 7.23 -0.97 15.07
CA LEU A 273 6.34 -1.75 15.95
C LEU A 273 5.89 -3.04 15.24
N SER A 274 5.66 -2.97 13.93
CA SER A 274 5.30 -4.11 13.06
C SER A 274 6.25 -5.30 13.15
N GLN A 275 7.54 -5.02 13.37
CA GLN A 275 8.64 -5.97 13.44
C GLN A 275 9.01 -6.32 14.89
N GLY A 276 8.14 -6.02 15.86
CA GLY A 276 8.38 -6.30 17.28
C GLY A 276 9.11 -5.19 18.04
N GLY A 277 9.31 -4.02 17.42
CA GLY A 277 9.82 -2.85 18.11
C GLY A 277 8.93 -2.45 19.28
N ALA A 278 9.55 -1.98 20.37
CA ALA A 278 8.83 -1.51 21.55
C ALA A 278 8.52 0.00 21.45
N ASP A 279 7.36 0.42 21.94
CA ASP A 279 7.01 1.84 22.02
C ASP A 279 7.73 2.50 23.21
N THR A 280 8.98 2.89 22.98
CA THR A 280 9.89 3.40 24.02
C THR A 280 10.68 4.58 23.51
N ILE A 281 11.16 5.44 24.43
CA ILE A 281 11.93 6.65 24.10
C ILE A 281 13.21 6.37 23.30
N ASN A 282 13.81 5.18 23.47
CA ASN A 282 15.02 4.76 22.77
C ASN A 282 14.73 4.17 21.38
N ASN A 283 13.47 3.85 21.08
CA ASN A 283 13.07 3.25 19.81
C ASN A 283 12.28 4.24 18.94
N VAL A 284 12.37 5.54 19.22
CA VAL A 284 11.66 6.57 18.46
C VAL A 284 12.59 7.71 18.07
N ALA A 285 12.34 8.30 16.91
CA ALA A 285 13.00 9.48 16.38
C ALA A 285 11.97 10.50 15.90
N CYS A 286 12.28 11.77 16.08
CA CYS A 286 11.50 12.89 15.58
C CYS A 286 11.96 13.23 14.15
N VAL A 287 11.07 13.21 13.17
CA VAL A 287 11.38 13.38 11.75
C VAL A 287 10.45 14.38 11.08
N CYS A 288 10.88 14.99 9.97
CA CYS A 288 9.99 15.83 9.16
C CYS A 288 9.02 14.95 8.34
N PRO A 289 7.87 15.48 7.88
CA PRO A 289 6.89 14.70 7.12
C PRO A 289 7.45 14.08 5.83
N SER A 290 8.43 14.74 5.21
CA SER A 290 9.07 14.24 3.99
C SER A 290 9.97 13.03 4.28
N HIS A 291 10.90 13.14 5.24
CA HIS A 291 11.75 12.01 5.64
C HIS A 291 10.94 10.89 6.30
N HIS A 292 9.84 11.21 6.99
CA HIS A 292 8.94 10.20 7.53
C HIS A 292 8.33 9.36 6.40
N ARG A 293 7.77 10.01 5.38
CA ARG A 293 7.26 9.31 4.19
C ARG A 293 8.36 8.61 3.40
N GLU A 294 9.55 9.18 3.33
CA GLU A 294 10.68 8.58 2.63
C GLU A 294 11.21 7.33 3.34
N ALA A 295 11.25 7.32 4.67
CA ALA A 295 11.54 6.11 5.45
C ALA A 295 10.52 4.98 5.18
N HIS A 296 9.29 5.33 4.82
CA HIS A 296 8.22 4.36 4.53
C HIS A 296 8.07 4.00 3.04
N HIS A 297 8.41 4.89 2.13
CA HIS A 297 8.07 4.76 0.70
C HIS A 297 9.20 5.17 -0.25
N GLY A 298 10.27 5.74 0.29
CA GLY A 298 11.41 6.22 -0.48
C GLY A 298 12.27 5.08 -0.98
N VAL A 299 12.93 5.30 -2.12
CA VAL A 299 13.95 4.38 -2.65
C VAL A 299 15.13 4.24 -1.69
N ASP A 300 15.42 5.30 -0.94
CA ASP A 300 16.49 5.37 0.06
C ASP A 300 16.00 5.06 1.49
N ALA A 301 14.82 4.43 1.65
CA ALA A 301 14.26 4.07 2.95
C ALA A 301 15.25 3.30 3.83
N ALA A 302 15.93 2.29 3.26
CA ALA A 302 16.91 1.50 3.98
C ALA A 302 18.13 2.31 4.45
N VAL A 303 18.54 3.31 3.65
CA VAL A 303 19.66 4.22 4.00
C VAL A 303 19.25 5.15 5.14
N LEU A 304 18.05 5.75 5.05
CA LEU A 304 17.48 6.60 6.09
C LEU A 304 17.30 5.84 7.41
N GLU A 305 16.73 4.64 7.35
CA GLU A 305 16.59 3.77 8.51
C GLU A 305 17.93 3.39 9.12
N GLY A 306 18.92 3.08 8.28
CA GLY A 306 20.29 2.85 8.75
C GLY A 306 20.81 4.03 9.56
N GLY A 307 20.60 5.26 9.07
CA GLY A 307 20.92 6.48 9.80
C GLY A 307 20.18 6.59 11.13
N LEU A 308 18.87 6.33 11.14
CA LEU A 308 18.04 6.37 12.35
C LEU A 308 18.43 5.33 13.40
N ARG A 309 18.87 4.13 12.99
CA ARG A 309 19.35 3.08 13.91
C ARG A 309 20.60 3.53 14.65
N THR A 310 21.53 4.19 13.96
CA THR A 310 22.75 4.72 14.59
C THR A 310 22.53 5.95 15.46
N LEU A 311 21.34 6.57 15.41
CA LEU A 311 21.03 7.79 16.15
C LEU A 311 21.06 7.56 17.67
N ARG A 312 20.73 6.35 18.12
CA ARG A 312 20.64 5.98 19.54
C ARG A 312 21.83 5.20 20.05
N ASP A 313 22.77 4.85 19.17
CA ASP A 313 24.06 4.29 19.55
C ASP A 313 25.05 5.37 20.05
N ARG A 314 24.67 6.66 19.93
CA ARG A 314 25.51 7.83 20.20
C ARG A 314 25.12 8.62 21.47
N ASP A 315 24.06 8.20 22.16
CA ASP A 315 23.54 8.79 23.41
C ASP A 315 23.91 7.92 24.62
#